data_AF-A0A8T3T060-F1
#
_entry.id   AF-A0A8T3T060-F1
#
_cell.length_a   1.000
_cell.length_b   1.000
_cell.length_c   1.000
_cell.angle_alpha   90.00
_cell.angle_beta   90.00
_cell.angle_gamma   90.00
#
_symmetry.space_group_name_H-M   'P 1'
#
loop_
_entity.id
_entity.type
_entity.pdbx_description
1 polymer ?
#
loop_
_entity_poly.entity_id
_entity_poly.type
_entity_poly.pdbx_seq_one_letter_code
_entity_poly.pdbx_strand_id
1 'polypeptide(L)'
;MTNQLAHRGMVQPNLLKAAARQNAELIAKLQADRAALVTTQASLAAQIAVAEKQIADLDAANAKLDGDIAAAEMQLLKMTQDRATLDAAIKAAELELATLQSQRTTLINQITPLQSELAEAQKTLAGLNTQKASVESSLATKRAELAAATTRLASATAAATTAQNAVNAQVAAIETATQELAVLVAQGDAAQVLVDAAEKKLADARAALPGLEATAKTADTNAAAATAAVLTAEENLRLAEQSVTTLNQQISTIEAKLPVLNAEIAALKGDIVTKEAQIAAKQAEIAAATATSGTSTTTVTALEAEIARLKELRQAATGTEKQRLQDQIKVLNAQLDIAIAQTTANTALITALNGDLTKLQGELATLNSQLSAKQQESSNLQQQLAGLQTSLAGANQQLTSATETLADAKAAQTAANTALTDANAAVTAKKAEIAALEAALPGLTGDLTAAQAEITKKQGELKDLEDALPALQAALTAANAVVTKETAEVTRLDGEVNALVTKLAGLNTQITAAEKAILDLQNRLTPLQTALNTLNTEISLKEAALTAAKADLNTLDGQIVTQTATLRALESAKKVNRDAVAAQKVILSGLQSQYAAVLDRIAAIDGQIALGGCLA
;
A
#
# COMPACT_ATOMS: atom_id res chain seq x y z
N MET A 1 178.35 151.85 65.27
CA MET A 1 179.24 150.70 65.05
C MET A 1 179.08 150.31 63.57
N THR A 2 180.08 150.54 62.71
CA THR A 2 181.17 149.61 62.27
C THR A 2 180.64 148.38 61.49
N ASN A 3 181.23 147.81 60.41
CA ASN A 3 182.51 147.95 59.64
C ASN A 3 182.41 147.19 58.27
N GLN A 4 183.30 147.18 57.26
CA GLN A 4 184.29 148.12 56.66
C GLN A 4 184.91 147.54 55.33
N LEU A 5 185.16 148.37 54.29
CA LEU A 5 186.24 148.25 53.24
C LEU A 5 186.31 147.01 52.28
N ALA A 6 187.12 146.93 51.19
CA ALA A 6 187.38 147.82 50.01
C ALA A 6 188.50 147.26 49.07
N HIS A 7 188.30 147.11 47.73
CA HIS A 7 189.36 147.19 46.67
C HIS A 7 188.87 147.02 45.19
N ARG A 8 189.52 147.74 44.24
CA ARG A 8 189.81 147.55 42.76
C ARG A 8 188.99 146.52 41.91
N GLY A 9 188.75 146.63 40.59
CA GLY A 9 189.01 147.63 39.53
C GLY A 9 188.95 147.05 38.08
N MET A 10 188.15 147.64 37.18
CA MET A 10 187.93 147.40 35.71
C MET A 10 187.25 146.08 35.18
N VAL A 11 186.15 146.22 34.38
CA VAL A 11 185.80 145.53 33.08
C VAL A 11 184.26 145.41 32.77
N GLN A 12 183.85 145.93 31.59
CA GLN A 12 182.72 145.63 30.64
C GLN A 12 181.22 145.40 31.02
N PRO A 13 180.24 145.96 30.25
CA PRO A 13 178.79 145.70 30.39
C PRO A 13 178.09 145.10 29.12
N ASN A 14 177.87 143.78 29.03
CA ASN A 14 177.15 143.20 27.86
C ASN A 14 176.30 141.91 28.11
N LEU A 15 176.02 141.53 29.37
CA LEU A 15 175.45 140.21 29.71
C LEU A 15 173.93 140.18 30.06
N LEU A 16 173.29 141.33 30.26
CA LEU A 16 171.95 141.41 30.89
C LEU A 16 170.74 141.17 29.95
N LYS A 17 170.94 140.89 28.67
CA LYS A 17 169.83 140.78 27.67
C LYS A 17 169.48 139.36 27.22
N ALA A 18 170.24 138.33 27.62
CA ALA A 18 170.02 136.94 27.19
C ALA A 18 169.01 136.17 28.05
N ALA A 19 169.02 136.38 29.38
CA ALA A 19 168.27 135.56 30.33
C ALA A 19 166.73 135.68 30.23
N ALA A 20 166.21 136.81 29.76
CA ALA A 20 164.77 137.08 29.75
C ALA A 20 163.97 136.32 28.67
N ARG A 21 164.62 135.68 27.69
CA ARG A 21 163.95 135.04 26.55
C ARG A 21 163.60 133.57 26.78
N GLN A 22 164.44 132.83 27.51
CA GLN A 22 164.26 131.39 27.74
C GLN A 22 163.02 131.04 28.58
N ASN A 23 162.67 131.89 29.56
CA ASN A 23 161.52 131.62 30.44
C ASN A 23 160.15 131.70 29.74
N ALA A 24 160.03 132.39 28.61
CA ALA A 24 158.75 132.56 27.92
C ALA A 24 158.33 131.33 27.09
N GLU A 25 159.30 130.59 26.53
CA GLU A 25 159.02 129.43 25.66
C GLU A 25 158.59 128.19 26.46
N LEU A 26 159.08 128.03 27.69
CA LEU A 26 158.79 126.85 28.52
C LEU A 26 157.31 126.78 28.96
N ILE A 27 156.73 127.92 29.33
CA ILE A 27 155.35 128.02 29.84
C ILE A 27 154.32 127.74 28.71
N ALA A 28 154.58 128.22 27.50
CA ALA A 28 153.70 127.99 26.35
C ALA A 28 153.56 126.50 25.99
N LYS A 29 154.64 125.71 26.16
CA LYS A 29 154.64 124.27 25.88
C LYS A 29 153.76 123.49 26.86
N LEU A 30 153.89 123.77 28.17
CA LEU A 30 153.10 123.09 29.21
C LEU A 30 151.59 123.34 29.05
N GLN A 31 151.18 124.54 28.61
CA GLN A 31 149.78 124.83 28.34
C GLN A 31 149.19 124.01 27.18
N ALA A 32 149.99 123.67 26.16
CA ALA A 32 149.55 122.83 25.05
C ALA A 32 149.34 121.36 25.46
N ASP A 33 150.29 120.79 26.22
CA ASP A 33 150.22 119.40 26.68
C ASP A 33 149.02 119.16 27.61
N ARG A 34 148.65 120.16 28.44
CA ARG A 34 147.44 120.14 29.27
C ARG A 34 146.16 120.02 28.43
N ALA A 35 146.04 120.80 27.37
CA ALA A 35 144.84 120.82 26.52
C ALA A 35 144.62 119.48 25.79
N ALA A 36 145.69 118.81 25.39
CA ALA A 36 145.64 117.47 24.81
C ALA A 36 145.05 116.44 25.78
N LEU A 37 145.51 116.44 27.04
CA LEU A 37 145.03 115.50 28.06
C LEU A 37 143.56 115.71 28.45
N VAL A 38 143.10 116.96 28.56
CA VAL A 38 141.66 117.27 28.79
C VAL A 38 140.79 116.71 27.66
N THR A 39 141.29 116.73 26.43
CA THR A 39 140.60 116.12 25.28
C THR A 39 140.53 114.59 25.40
N THR A 40 141.61 113.95 25.86
CA THR A 40 141.65 112.50 26.13
C THR A 40 140.69 112.10 27.26
N GLN A 41 140.60 112.91 28.32
CA GLN A 41 139.66 112.72 29.43
C GLN A 41 138.21 112.68 28.93
N ALA A 42 137.80 113.67 28.12
CA ALA A 42 136.44 113.74 27.59
C ALA A 42 136.08 112.51 26.71
N SER A 43 137.03 112.02 25.90
CA SER A 43 136.85 110.81 25.09
C SER A 43 136.64 109.56 25.94
N LEU A 44 137.42 109.38 27.00
CA LEU A 44 137.31 108.21 27.89
C LEU A 44 135.99 108.21 28.69
N ALA A 45 135.51 109.38 29.15
CA ALA A 45 134.20 109.49 29.78
C ALA A 45 133.06 109.04 28.85
N ALA A 46 133.11 109.41 27.56
CA ALA A 46 132.12 108.98 26.58
C ALA A 46 132.14 107.46 26.34
N GLN A 47 133.33 106.85 26.29
CA GLN A 47 133.48 105.40 26.10
C GLN A 47 132.97 104.58 27.31
N ILE A 48 133.19 105.08 28.53
CA ILE A 48 132.65 104.51 29.77
C ILE A 48 131.11 104.48 29.72
N ALA A 49 130.47 105.60 29.39
CA ALA A 49 129.01 105.69 29.28
C ALA A 49 128.42 104.76 28.21
N VAL A 50 129.13 104.52 27.09
CA VAL A 50 128.73 103.55 26.06
C VAL A 50 128.80 102.12 26.59
N ALA A 51 129.87 101.75 27.29
CA ALA A 51 130.04 100.41 27.86
C ALA A 51 129.02 100.12 28.98
N GLU A 52 128.73 101.10 29.84
CA GLU A 52 127.67 101.01 30.86
C GLU A 52 126.29 100.79 30.22
N LYS A 53 125.97 101.52 29.15
CA LYS A 53 124.71 101.33 28.42
C LYS A 53 124.62 99.92 27.80
N GLN A 54 125.68 99.44 27.17
CA GLN A 54 125.69 98.10 26.56
C GLN A 54 125.50 96.98 27.59
N ILE A 55 126.03 97.13 28.81
CA ILE A 55 125.78 96.21 29.91
C ILE A 55 124.28 96.22 30.29
N ALA A 56 123.68 97.41 30.43
CA ALA A 56 122.26 97.53 30.77
C ALA A 56 121.33 96.94 29.69
N ASP A 57 121.65 97.13 28.41
CA ASP A 57 120.89 96.57 27.28
C ASP A 57 120.96 95.01 27.28
N LEU A 58 122.13 94.44 27.59
CA LEU A 58 122.32 92.97 27.68
C LEU A 58 121.68 92.36 28.94
N ASP A 59 121.74 93.05 30.09
CA ASP A 59 121.07 92.64 31.33
C ASP A 59 119.52 92.68 31.16
N ALA A 60 118.99 93.67 30.44
CA ALA A 60 117.57 93.71 30.06
C ALA A 60 117.18 92.55 29.13
N ALA A 61 118.03 92.16 28.19
CA ALA A 61 117.82 90.98 27.34
C ALA A 61 117.85 89.66 28.13
N ASN A 62 118.67 89.55 29.20
CA ASN A 62 118.64 88.39 30.11
C ASN A 62 117.32 88.30 30.87
N ALA A 63 116.84 89.42 31.44
CA ALA A 63 115.54 89.46 32.13
C ALA A 63 114.37 89.07 31.19
N LYS A 64 114.45 89.43 29.90
CA LYS A 64 113.48 88.95 28.90
C LYS A 64 113.58 87.44 28.67
N LEU A 65 114.79 86.90 28.50
CA LEU A 65 115.00 85.46 28.31
C LEU A 65 114.53 84.64 29.52
N ASP A 66 114.66 85.16 30.74
CA ASP A 66 114.08 84.56 31.94
C ASP A 66 112.54 84.50 31.88
N GLY A 67 111.89 85.57 31.42
CA GLY A 67 110.44 85.57 31.18
C GLY A 67 110.02 84.59 30.08
N ASP A 68 110.76 84.54 28.98
CA ASP A 68 110.48 83.63 27.85
C ASP A 68 110.66 82.15 28.25
N ILE A 69 111.68 81.82 29.07
CA ILE A 69 111.91 80.48 29.63
C ILE A 69 110.77 80.08 30.56
N ALA A 70 110.42 80.92 31.54
CA ALA A 70 109.35 80.62 32.49
C ALA A 70 107.98 80.43 31.79
N ALA A 71 107.72 81.21 30.73
CA ALA A 71 106.54 81.02 29.89
C ALA A 71 106.57 79.68 29.14
N ALA A 72 107.73 79.28 28.59
CA ALA A 72 107.89 78.02 27.89
C ALA A 72 107.76 76.80 28.82
N GLU A 73 108.27 76.87 30.05
CA GLU A 73 108.10 75.86 31.09
C GLU A 73 106.63 75.69 31.51
N MET A 74 105.91 76.79 31.74
CA MET A 74 104.47 76.74 32.06
C MET A 74 103.63 76.15 30.92
N GLN A 75 103.97 76.47 29.66
CA GLN A 75 103.32 75.84 28.50
C GLN A 75 103.60 74.34 28.43
N LEU A 76 104.84 73.91 28.68
CA LEU A 76 105.21 72.49 28.70
C LEU A 76 104.52 71.72 29.83
N LEU A 77 104.42 72.32 31.02
CA LEU A 77 103.68 71.75 32.16
C LEU A 77 102.20 71.58 31.83
N LYS A 78 101.56 72.62 31.25
CA LYS A 78 100.16 72.54 30.82
C LYS A 78 99.96 71.44 29.77
N MET A 79 100.78 71.39 28.72
CA MET A 79 100.69 70.34 27.70
C MET A 79 100.87 68.94 28.29
N THR A 80 101.74 68.78 29.28
CA THR A 80 101.94 67.49 29.98
C THR A 80 100.70 67.09 30.81
N GLN A 81 100.01 68.05 31.43
CA GLN A 81 98.73 67.82 32.12
C GLN A 81 97.58 67.53 31.15
N ASP A 82 97.50 68.26 30.03
CA ASP A 82 96.53 68.02 28.95
C ASP A 82 96.72 66.60 28.38
N ARG A 83 97.97 66.15 28.18
CA ARG A 83 98.31 64.79 27.73
C ARG A 83 97.84 63.72 28.71
N ALA A 84 98.11 63.88 30.00
CA ALA A 84 97.68 62.94 31.02
C ALA A 84 96.14 62.85 31.11
N THR A 85 95.46 63.98 30.92
CA THR A 85 93.99 64.06 30.86
C THR A 85 93.43 63.32 29.65
N LEU A 86 94.05 63.50 28.47
CA LEU A 86 93.63 62.86 27.23
C LEU A 86 93.89 61.34 27.24
N ASP A 87 95.01 60.89 27.79
CA ASP A 87 95.33 59.46 27.98
C ASP A 87 94.33 58.77 28.94
N ALA A 88 93.91 59.46 30.02
CA ALA A 88 92.85 58.99 30.90
C ALA A 88 91.48 58.92 30.20
N ALA A 89 91.15 59.91 29.37
CA ALA A 89 89.91 59.93 28.59
C ALA A 89 89.86 58.81 27.54
N ILE A 90 91.00 58.52 26.88
CA ILE A 90 91.14 57.39 25.94
C ILE A 90 90.89 56.05 26.65
N LYS A 91 91.49 55.83 27.82
CA LYS A 91 91.27 54.60 28.61
C LYS A 91 89.82 54.44 29.09
N ALA A 92 89.17 55.55 29.47
CA ALA A 92 87.76 55.54 29.82
C ALA A 92 86.86 55.18 28.62
N ALA A 93 87.15 55.75 27.44
CA ALA A 93 86.44 55.45 26.20
C ALA A 93 86.66 54.00 25.72
N GLU A 94 87.84 53.42 25.92
CA GLU A 94 88.11 52.01 25.64
C GLU A 94 87.29 51.06 26.54
N LEU A 95 87.15 51.39 27.83
CA LEU A 95 86.34 50.63 28.78
C LEU A 95 84.83 50.75 28.48
N GLU A 96 84.38 51.95 28.10
CA GLU A 96 83.00 52.21 27.66
C GLU A 96 82.70 51.41 26.38
N LEU A 97 83.60 51.44 25.38
CA LEU A 97 83.46 50.67 24.15
C LEU A 97 83.39 49.16 24.40
N ALA A 98 84.24 48.61 25.28
CA ALA A 98 84.18 47.20 25.69
C ALA A 98 82.83 46.85 26.36
N THR A 99 82.27 47.78 27.15
CA THR A 99 80.95 47.64 27.79
C THR A 99 79.83 47.59 26.74
N LEU A 100 79.84 48.52 25.77
CA LEU A 100 78.87 48.55 24.67
C LEU A 100 78.97 47.28 23.79
N GLN A 101 80.18 46.81 23.49
CA GLN A 101 80.41 45.56 22.75
C GLN A 101 79.90 44.32 23.51
N SER A 102 80.00 44.31 24.85
CA SER A 102 79.39 43.28 25.70
C SER A 102 77.86 43.32 25.63
N GLN A 103 77.25 44.50 25.80
CA GLN A 103 75.81 44.71 25.68
C GLN A 103 75.27 44.29 24.29
N ARG A 104 76.01 44.58 23.21
CA ARG A 104 75.69 44.13 21.84
C ARG A 104 75.64 42.61 21.75
N THR A 105 76.60 41.93 22.37
CA THR A 105 76.66 40.46 22.41
C THR A 105 75.47 39.89 23.19
N THR A 106 75.09 40.51 24.31
CA THR A 106 73.88 40.14 25.07
C THR A 106 72.60 40.31 24.23
N LEU A 107 72.42 41.42 23.52
CA LEU A 107 71.27 41.63 22.63
C LEU A 107 71.23 40.60 21.50
N ILE A 108 72.36 40.28 20.85
CA ILE A 108 72.44 39.23 19.83
C ILE A 108 72.03 37.86 20.40
N ASN A 109 72.49 37.53 21.61
CA ASN A 109 72.14 36.28 22.30
C ASN A 109 70.66 36.22 22.73
N GLN A 110 69.99 37.36 22.89
CA GLN A 110 68.54 37.43 23.13
C GLN A 110 67.72 37.36 21.84
N ILE A 111 68.20 37.98 20.75
CA ILE A 111 67.50 38.03 19.46
C ILE A 111 67.53 36.68 18.73
N THR A 112 68.70 36.02 18.68
CA THR A 112 68.92 34.78 17.93
C THR A 112 67.95 33.63 18.27
N PRO A 113 67.71 33.27 19.56
CA PRO A 113 66.72 32.23 19.88
C PRO A 113 65.30 32.66 19.51
N LEU A 114 64.93 33.93 19.70
CA LEU A 114 63.60 34.43 19.34
C LEU A 114 63.34 34.41 17.83
N GLN A 115 64.37 34.65 17.01
CA GLN A 115 64.27 34.48 15.55
C GLN A 115 64.04 33.02 15.15
N SER A 116 64.64 32.08 15.89
CA SER A 116 64.45 30.64 15.68
C SER A 116 63.05 30.19 16.12
N GLU A 117 62.57 30.65 17.28
CA GLU A 117 61.20 30.45 17.76
C GLU A 117 60.17 31.01 16.76
N LEU A 118 60.40 32.21 16.21
CA LEU A 118 59.52 32.82 15.21
C LEU A 118 59.43 31.98 13.92
N ALA A 119 60.57 31.48 13.41
CA ALA A 119 60.60 30.65 12.22
C ALA A 119 59.86 29.32 12.41
N GLU A 120 60.03 28.65 13.57
CA GLU A 120 59.31 27.40 13.84
C GLU A 120 57.82 27.62 14.13
N ALA A 121 57.43 28.75 14.74
CA ALA A 121 56.04 29.14 14.89
C ALA A 121 55.36 29.42 13.53
N GLN A 122 56.03 30.12 12.62
CA GLN A 122 55.57 30.34 11.24
C GLN A 122 55.41 29.02 10.46
N LYS A 123 56.38 28.11 10.59
CA LYS A 123 56.32 26.76 10.01
C LYS A 123 55.17 25.92 10.59
N THR A 124 54.93 26.03 11.90
CA THR A 124 53.78 25.39 12.58
C THR A 124 52.46 25.92 12.04
N LEU A 125 52.31 27.24 11.89
CA LEU A 125 51.11 27.86 11.31
C LEU A 125 50.86 27.40 9.87
N ALA A 126 51.90 27.32 9.04
CA ALA A 126 51.78 26.79 7.67
C ALA A 126 51.34 25.31 7.65
N GLY A 127 51.86 24.49 8.56
CA GLY A 127 51.45 23.09 8.73
C GLY A 127 50.00 22.95 9.19
N LEU A 128 49.55 23.79 10.12
CA LEU A 128 48.16 23.82 10.59
C LEU A 128 47.18 24.26 9.48
N ASN A 129 47.52 25.29 8.70
CA ASN A 129 46.73 25.71 7.55
C ASN A 129 46.62 24.62 6.46
N THR A 130 47.70 23.86 6.23
CA THR A 130 47.69 22.70 5.32
C THR A 130 46.76 21.59 5.84
N GLN A 131 46.80 21.29 7.14
CA GLN A 131 45.88 20.32 7.76
C GLN A 131 44.43 20.79 7.70
N LYS A 132 44.17 22.09 7.90
CA LYS A 132 42.84 22.69 7.76
C LYS A 132 42.28 22.48 6.37
N ALA A 133 43.02 22.86 5.32
CA ALA A 133 42.57 22.68 3.93
C ALA A 133 42.27 21.19 3.59
N SER A 134 43.07 20.25 4.10
CA SER A 134 42.84 18.81 3.95
C SER A 134 41.56 18.33 4.65
N VAL A 135 41.27 18.84 5.86
CA VAL A 135 40.02 18.55 6.59
C VAL A 135 38.81 19.19 5.89
N GLU A 136 38.94 20.40 5.37
CA GLU A 136 37.87 21.09 4.61
C GLU A 136 37.52 20.33 3.33
N SER A 137 38.53 19.85 2.58
CA SER A 137 38.31 19.00 1.40
C SER A 137 37.64 17.67 1.77
N SER A 138 38.06 17.04 2.88
CA SER A 138 37.47 15.79 3.37
C SER A 138 36.00 15.99 3.78
N LEU A 139 35.69 17.12 4.44
CA LEU A 139 34.35 17.51 4.86
C LEU A 139 33.43 17.80 3.66
N ALA A 140 33.95 18.42 2.60
CA ALA A 140 33.22 18.62 1.35
C ALA A 140 32.83 17.28 0.70
N THR A 141 33.78 16.35 0.58
CA THR A 141 33.52 14.98 0.07
C THR A 141 32.48 14.27 0.91
N LYS A 142 32.60 14.29 2.25
CA LYS A 142 31.67 13.60 3.14
C LYS A 142 30.26 14.19 3.14
N ARG A 143 30.11 15.50 2.95
CA ARG A 143 28.81 16.14 2.72
C ARG A 143 28.18 15.72 1.39
N ALA A 144 28.97 15.54 0.33
CA ALA A 144 28.48 15.02 -0.95
C ALA A 144 28.04 13.55 -0.84
N GLU A 145 28.84 12.71 -0.17
CA GLU A 145 28.48 11.31 0.15
C GLU A 145 27.17 11.24 0.95
N LEU A 146 27.01 12.08 1.99
CA LEU A 146 25.80 12.16 2.82
C LEU A 146 24.55 12.57 2.01
N ALA A 147 24.68 13.56 1.13
CA ALA A 147 23.58 13.97 0.23
C ALA A 147 23.17 12.85 -0.75
N ALA A 148 24.16 12.11 -1.28
CA ALA A 148 23.91 10.96 -2.14
C ALA A 148 23.27 9.79 -1.37
N ALA A 149 23.70 9.52 -0.13
CA ALA A 149 23.09 8.52 0.74
C ALA A 149 21.64 8.89 1.12
N THR A 150 21.38 10.17 1.42
CA THR A 150 20.02 10.68 1.69
C THR A 150 19.10 10.49 0.48
N THR A 151 19.60 10.73 -0.73
CA THR A 151 18.87 10.50 -1.99
C THR A 151 18.59 9.00 -2.23
N ARG A 152 19.55 8.12 -1.92
CA ARG A 152 19.36 6.66 -1.98
C ARG A 152 18.33 6.18 -0.96
N LEU A 153 18.36 6.70 0.28
CA LEU A 153 17.37 6.40 1.32
C LEU A 153 15.95 6.81 0.91
N ALA A 154 15.77 8.00 0.33
CA ALA A 154 14.48 8.44 -0.17
C ALA A 154 13.95 7.51 -1.28
N SER A 155 14.81 7.14 -2.24
CA SER A 155 14.47 6.16 -3.29
C SER A 155 14.12 4.78 -2.74
N ALA A 156 14.87 4.29 -1.74
CA ALA A 156 14.60 3.02 -1.08
C ALA A 156 13.24 3.05 -0.33
N THR A 157 12.92 4.16 0.32
CA THR A 157 11.64 4.34 1.03
C THR A 157 10.46 4.36 0.07
N ALA A 158 10.60 5.01 -1.09
CA ALA A 158 9.61 4.97 -2.16
C ALA A 158 9.42 3.55 -2.74
N ALA A 159 10.50 2.80 -2.93
CA ALA A 159 10.46 1.40 -3.37
C ALA A 159 9.76 0.48 -2.35
N ALA A 160 10.07 0.63 -1.05
CA ALA A 160 9.39 -0.09 0.02
C ALA A 160 7.89 0.24 0.10
N THR A 161 7.53 1.52 -0.07
CA THR A 161 6.12 1.95 -0.15
C THR A 161 5.40 1.31 -1.32
N THR A 162 6.04 1.24 -2.49
CA THR A 162 5.49 0.60 -3.70
C THR A 162 5.28 -0.90 -3.48
N ALA A 163 6.26 -1.59 -2.87
CA ALA A 163 6.14 -3.00 -2.54
C ALA A 163 5.04 -3.28 -1.50
N GLN A 164 4.87 -2.40 -0.50
CA GLN A 164 3.79 -2.51 0.48
C GLN A 164 2.42 -2.34 -0.18
N ASN A 165 2.28 -1.38 -1.09
CA ASN A 165 1.04 -1.17 -1.83
C ASN A 165 0.70 -2.37 -2.73
N ALA A 166 1.71 -3.01 -3.35
CA ALA A 166 1.52 -4.24 -4.12
C ALA A 166 1.03 -5.41 -3.25
N VAL A 167 1.63 -5.61 -2.07
CA VAL A 167 1.16 -6.61 -1.09
C VAL A 167 -0.29 -6.33 -0.66
N ASN A 168 -0.61 -5.08 -0.33
CA ASN A 168 -1.96 -4.70 0.10
C ASN A 168 -3.01 -4.92 -1.01
N ALA A 169 -2.68 -4.56 -2.25
CA ALA A 169 -3.55 -4.79 -3.40
C ALA A 169 -3.77 -6.28 -3.66
N GLN A 170 -2.73 -7.11 -3.52
CA GLN A 170 -2.83 -8.56 -3.66
C GLN A 170 -3.74 -9.19 -2.60
N VAL A 171 -3.62 -8.76 -1.33
CA VAL A 171 -4.50 -9.23 -0.25
C VAL A 171 -5.96 -8.85 -0.51
N ALA A 172 -6.23 -7.62 -0.97
CA ALA A 172 -7.59 -7.19 -1.32
C ALA A 172 -8.16 -7.97 -2.53
N ALA A 173 -7.33 -8.36 -3.50
CA ALA A 173 -7.73 -9.21 -4.62
C ALA A 173 -8.09 -10.63 -4.16
N ILE A 174 -7.31 -11.23 -3.26
CA ILE A 174 -7.60 -12.53 -2.63
C ILE A 174 -8.93 -12.47 -1.87
N GLU A 175 -9.16 -11.42 -1.07
CA GLU A 175 -10.41 -11.23 -0.32
C GLU A 175 -11.63 -11.10 -1.25
N THR A 176 -11.49 -10.35 -2.35
CA THR A 176 -12.54 -10.19 -3.37
C THR A 176 -12.85 -11.53 -4.05
N ALA A 177 -11.82 -12.23 -4.53
CA ALA A 177 -11.97 -13.54 -5.18
C ALA A 177 -12.57 -14.60 -4.24
N THR A 178 -12.27 -14.52 -2.94
CA THR A 178 -12.87 -15.38 -1.90
C THR A 178 -14.38 -15.13 -1.75
N GLN A 179 -14.81 -13.87 -1.75
CA GLN A 179 -16.23 -13.51 -1.70
C GLN A 179 -16.98 -13.95 -2.96
N GLU A 180 -16.39 -13.73 -4.13
CA GLU A 180 -16.95 -14.18 -5.42
C GLU A 180 -17.07 -15.72 -5.47
N LEU A 181 -16.07 -16.46 -5.00
CA LEU A 181 -16.12 -17.91 -4.87
C LEU A 181 -17.26 -18.37 -3.95
N ALA A 182 -17.46 -17.71 -2.80
CA ALA A 182 -18.56 -18.04 -1.89
C ALA A 182 -19.95 -17.85 -2.53
N VAL A 183 -20.11 -16.83 -3.37
CA VAL A 183 -21.36 -16.62 -4.15
C VAL A 183 -21.55 -17.73 -5.19
N LEU A 184 -20.50 -18.12 -5.91
CA LEU A 184 -20.56 -19.23 -6.88
C LEU A 184 -20.88 -20.57 -6.22
N VAL A 185 -20.30 -20.86 -5.05
CA VAL A 185 -20.62 -22.07 -4.26
C VAL A 185 -22.10 -22.09 -3.88
N ALA A 186 -22.64 -20.99 -3.35
CA ALA A 186 -24.06 -20.91 -3.01
C ALA A 186 -24.99 -21.07 -4.24
N GLN A 187 -24.56 -20.66 -5.43
CA GLN A 187 -25.29 -20.91 -6.68
C GLN A 187 -25.23 -22.38 -7.11
N GLY A 188 -24.07 -23.04 -6.95
CA GLY A 188 -23.91 -24.48 -7.17
C GLY A 188 -24.78 -25.32 -6.23
N ASP A 189 -24.77 -24.99 -4.94
CA ASP A 189 -25.63 -25.65 -3.94
C ASP A 189 -27.12 -25.48 -4.27
N ALA A 190 -27.55 -24.29 -4.72
CA ALA A 190 -28.92 -24.04 -5.15
C ALA A 190 -29.29 -24.84 -6.40
N ALA A 191 -28.37 -25.00 -7.37
CA ALA A 191 -28.58 -25.84 -8.55
C ALA A 191 -28.68 -27.33 -8.18
N GLN A 192 -27.86 -27.81 -7.24
CA GLN A 192 -27.93 -29.19 -6.72
C GLN A 192 -29.29 -29.47 -6.08
N VAL A 193 -29.79 -28.56 -5.24
CA VAL A 193 -31.12 -28.69 -4.61
C VAL A 193 -32.25 -28.77 -5.65
N LEU A 194 -32.14 -28.08 -6.78
CA LEU A 194 -33.11 -28.17 -7.87
C LEU A 194 -33.06 -29.53 -8.59
N VAL A 195 -31.85 -30.07 -8.84
CA VAL A 195 -31.66 -31.42 -9.39
C VAL A 195 -32.26 -32.46 -8.45
N ASP A 196 -31.86 -32.47 -7.17
CA ASP A 196 -32.34 -33.41 -6.15
C ASP A 196 -33.88 -33.39 -6.03
N ALA A 197 -34.47 -32.20 -6.05
CA ALA A 197 -35.92 -32.03 -5.98
C ALA A 197 -36.65 -32.53 -7.23
N ALA A 198 -36.04 -32.40 -8.42
CA ALA A 198 -36.59 -32.92 -9.67
C ALA A 198 -36.46 -34.44 -9.76
N GLU A 199 -35.30 -35.01 -9.37
CA GLU A 199 -35.07 -36.45 -9.29
C GLU A 199 -36.04 -37.12 -8.31
N LYS A 200 -36.23 -36.53 -7.12
CA LYS A 200 -37.19 -37.04 -6.14
C LYS A 200 -38.62 -37.03 -6.68
N LYS A 201 -39.07 -35.93 -7.30
CA LYS A 201 -40.40 -35.87 -7.93
C LYS A 201 -40.56 -36.91 -9.03
N LEU A 202 -39.52 -37.16 -9.82
CA LEU A 202 -39.54 -38.17 -10.88
C LEU A 202 -39.63 -39.59 -10.29
N ALA A 203 -38.92 -39.87 -9.20
CA ALA A 203 -39.01 -41.13 -8.48
C ALA A 203 -40.41 -41.35 -7.88
N ASP A 204 -40.94 -40.35 -7.17
CA ASP A 204 -42.29 -40.38 -6.58
C ASP A 204 -43.37 -40.56 -7.67
N ALA A 205 -43.22 -39.89 -8.81
CA ALA A 205 -44.14 -40.00 -9.94
C ALA A 205 -44.11 -41.38 -10.61
N ARG A 206 -42.91 -41.93 -10.83
CA ARG A 206 -42.71 -43.30 -11.34
C ARG A 206 -43.24 -44.36 -10.36
N ALA A 207 -43.11 -44.14 -9.05
CA ALA A 207 -43.64 -45.04 -8.03
C ALA A 207 -45.17 -45.05 -7.95
N ALA A 208 -45.83 -43.91 -8.20
CA ALA A 208 -47.29 -43.80 -8.20
C ALA A 208 -47.95 -44.41 -9.45
N LEU A 209 -47.26 -44.38 -10.61
CA LEU A 209 -47.83 -44.77 -11.90
C LEU A 209 -48.40 -46.21 -11.93
N PRO A 210 -47.71 -47.27 -11.45
CA PRO A 210 -48.25 -48.63 -11.44
C PRO A 210 -49.56 -48.78 -10.66
N GLY A 211 -49.76 -47.99 -9.60
CA GLY A 211 -51.01 -47.99 -8.83
C GLY A 211 -52.19 -47.39 -9.61
N LEU A 212 -51.92 -46.34 -10.40
CA LEU A 212 -52.92 -45.76 -11.31
C LEU A 212 -53.23 -46.70 -12.48
N GLU A 213 -52.22 -47.36 -13.05
CA GLU A 213 -52.41 -48.34 -14.13
C GLU A 213 -53.18 -49.59 -13.65
N ALA A 214 -52.94 -50.06 -12.41
CA ALA A 214 -53.75 -51.10 -11.79
C ALA A 214 -55.20 -50.64 -11.59
N THR A 215 -55.41 -49.41 -11.12
CA THR A 215 -56.75 -48.82 -10.94
C THR A 215 -57.51 -48.72 -12.26
N ALA A 216 -56.85 -48.26 -13.33
CA ALA A 216 -57.44 -48.21 -14.68
C ALA A 216 -57.81 -49.61 -15.19
N LYS A 217 -56.95 -50.61 -14.98
CA LYS A 217 -57.24 -52.01 -15.35
C LYS A 217 -58.41 -52.61 -14.57
N THR A 218 -58.56 -52.28 -13.28
CA THR A 218 -59.74 -52.68 -12.49
C THR A 218 -61.00 -51.98 -13.00
N ALA A 219 -60.93 -50.68 -13.31
CA ALA A 219 -62.06 -49.95 -13.89
C ALA A 219 -62.48 -50.50 -15.26
N ASP A 220 -61.53 -50.92 -16.10
CA ASP A 220 -61.76 -51.55 -17.40
C ASP A 220 -62.48 -52.90 -17.25
N THR A 221 -62.00 -53.72 -16.31
CA THR A 221 -62.64 -54.99 -15.94
C THR A 221 -64.07 -54.78 -15.44
N ASN A 222 -64.30 -53.75 -14.63
CA ASN A 222 -65.63 -53.41 -14.12
C ASN A 222 -66.57 -52.88 -15.22
N ALA A 223 -66.07 -52.08 -16.17
CA ALA A 223 -66.83 -51.59 -17.31
C ALA A 223 -67.23 -52.72 -18.27
N ALA A 224 -66.33 -53.68 -18.51
CA ALA A 224 -66.62 -54.90 -19.25
C ALA A 224 -67.67 -55.77 -18.54
N ALA A 225 -67.54 -55.97 -17.23
CA ALA A 225 -68.51 -56.72 -16.43
C ALA A 225 -69.90 -56.07 -16.41
N ALA A 226 -69.98 -54.75 -16.25
CA ALA A 226 -71.25 -54.01 -16.30
C ALA A 226 -71.89 -54.05 -17.69
N THR A 227 -71.08 -54.02 -18.76
CA THR A 227 -71.55 -54.20 -20.14
C THR A 227 -72.14 -55.61 -20.36
N ALA A 228 -71.50 -56.66 -19.81
CA ALA A 228 -72.04 -58.02 -19.85
C ALA A 228 -73.35 -58.17 -19.02
N ALA A 229 -73.46 -57.45 -17.90
CA ALA A 229 -74.69 -57.40 -17.11
C ALA A 229 -75.86 -56.77 -17.88
N VAL A 230 -75.61 -55.68 -18.63
CA VAL A 230 -76.61 -55.07 -19.53
C VAL A 230 -77.09 -56.08 -20.58
N LEU A 231 -76.18 -56.75 -21.29
CA LEU A 231 -76.55 -57.77 -22.29
C LEU A 231 -77.39 -58.91 -21.69
N THR A 232 -77.06 -59.34 -20.46
CA THR A 232 -77.81 -60.37 -19.74
C THR A 232 -79.22 -59.88 -19.37
N ALA A 233 -79.36 -58.61 -18.95
CA ALA A 233 -80.65 -58.01 -18.63
C ALA A 233 -81.52 -57.78 -19.87
N GLU A 234 -80.93 -57.40 -21.02
CA GLU A 234 -81.62 -57.26 -22.30
C GLU A 234 -82.18 -58.61 -22.80
N GLU A 235 -81.42 -59.70 -22.68
CA GLU A 235 -81.89 -61.04 -23.04
C GLU A 235 -82.98 -61.56 -22.09
N ASN A 236 -82.85 -61.31 -20.78
CA ASN A 236 -83.90 -61.65 -19.81
C ASN A 236 -85.21 -60.88 -20.09
N LEU A 237 -85.11 -59.60 -20.47
CA LEU A 237 -86.27 -58.79 -20.87
C LEU A 237 -86.94 -59.39 -22.12
N ARG A 238 -86.15 -59.68 -23.16
CA ARG A 238 -86.64 -60.29 -24.41
C ARG A 238 -87.35 -61.63 -24.17
N LEU A 239 -86.83 -62.46 -23.25
CA LEU A 239 -87.46 -63.72 -22.86
C LEU A 239 -88.79 -63.51 -22.11
N ALA A 240 -88.87 -62.50 -21.24
CA ALA A 240 -90.11 -62.13 -20.55
C ALA A 240 -91.18 -61.61 -21.53
N GLU A 241 -90.81 -60.74 -22.48
CA GLU A 241 -91.69 -60.27 -23.56
C GLU A 241 -92.22 -61.42 -24.42
N GLN A 242 -91.35 -62.38 -24.76
CA GLN A 242 -91.72 -63.58 -25.51
C GLN A 242 -92.68 -64.50 -24.73
N SER A 243 -92.49 -64.63 -23.41
CA SER A 243 -93.38 -65.37 -22.51
C SER A 243 -94.78 -64.74 -22.48
N VAL A 244 -94.86 -63.43 -22.24
CA VAL A 244 -96.11 -62.64 -22.26
C VAL A 244 -96.82 -62.77 -23.61
N THR A 245 -96.08 -62.67 -24.73
CA THR A 245 -96.64 -62.81 -26.09
C THR A 245 -97.23 -64.22 -26.32
N THR A 246 -96.50 -65.26 -25.90
CA THR A 246 -96.93 -66.66 -26.05
C THR A 246 -98.19 -66.95 -25.24
N LEU A 247 -98.23 -66.49 -23.99
CA LEU A 247 -99.39 -66.66 -23.10
C LEU A 247 -100.62 -65.92 -23.63
N ASN A 248 -100.46 -64.68 -24.12
CA ASN A 248 -101.56 -63.94 -24.77
C ASN A 248 -102.11 -64.66 -26.01
N GLN A 249 -101.26 -65.29 -26.83
CA GLN A 249 -101.70 -66.05 -28.00
C GLN A 249 -102.43 -67.35 -27.62
N GLN A 250 -101.97 -68.04 -26.56
CA GLN A 250 -102.65 -69.22 -26.01
C GLN A 250 -104.03 -68.85 -25.43
N ILE A 251 -104.12 -67.76 -24.66
CA ILE A 251 -105.36 -67.19 -24.14
C ILE A 251 -106.34 -66.88 -25.28
N SER A 252 -105.90 -66.10 -26.27
CA SER A 252 -106.71 -65.72 -27.44
C SER A 252 -107.25 -66.95 -28.19
N THR A 253 -106.45 -68.02 -28.27
CA THR A 253 -106.85 -69.27 -28.93
C THR A 253 -107.95 -70.01 -28.17
N ILE A 254 -107.92 -69.99 -26.83
CA ILE A 254 -108.97 -70.59 -25.99
C ILE A 254 -110.23 -69.71 -26.02
N GLU A 255 -110.07 -68.40 -25.90
CA GLU A 255 -111.17 -67.42 -25.98
C GLU A 255 -111.94 -67.53 -27.30
N ALA A 256 -111.25 -67.80 -28.42
CA ALA A 256 -111.90 -68.05 -29.72
C ALA A 256 -112.65 -69.39 -29.81
N LYS A 257 -112.23 -70.42 -29.05
CA LYS A 257 -112.90 -71.74 -29.05
C LYS A 257 -114.17 -71.77 -28.22
N LEU A 258 -114.20 -71.07 -27.09
CA LEU A 258 -115.35 -71.03 -26.18
C LEU A 258 -116.70 -70.63 -26.85
N PRO A 259 -116.80 -69.59 -27.70
CA PRO A 259 -118.07 -69.24 -28.36
C PRO A 259 -118.52 -70.30 -29.38
N VAL A 260 -117.59 -70.92 -30.12
CA VAL A 260 -117.89 -72.03 -31.04
C VAL A 260 -118.46 -73.21 -30.26
N LEU A 261 -117.79 -73.59 -29.17
CA LEU A 261 -118.20 -74.68 -28.31
C LEU A 261 -119.56 -74.42 -27.62
N ASN A 262 -119.82 -73.17 -27.21
CA ASN A 262 -121.12 -72.77 -26.69
C ASN A 262 -122.23 -72.85 -27.74
N ALA A 263 -121.93 -72.55 -29.01
CA ALA A 263 -122.88 -72.73 -30.12
C ALA A 263 -123.16 -74.22 -30.41
N GLU A 264 -122.14 -75.08 -30.37
CA GLU A 264 -122.30 -76.54 -30.46
C GLU A 264 -123.17 -77.10 -29.32
N ILE A 265 -122.93 -76.67 -28.08
CA ILE A 265 -123.74 -77.03 -26.89
C ILE A 265 -125.20 -76.56 -27.06
N ALA A 266 -125.43 -75.37 -27.62
CA ALA A 266 -126.76 -74.86 -27.87
C ALA A 266 -127.49 -75.63 -28.99
N ALA A 267 -126.79 -76.00 -30.06
CA ALA A 267 -127.32 -76.83 -31.14
C ALA A 267 -127.72 -78.23 -30.63
N LEU A 268 -126.83 -78.91 -29.90
CA LEU A 268 -127.11 -80.22 -29.29
C LEU A 268 -128.33 -80.19 -28.36
N LYS A 269 -128.52 -79.11 -27.59
CA LYS A 269 -129.75 -78.92 -26.78
C LYS A 269 -131.00 -78.80 -27.66
N GLY A 270 -130.93 -78.10 -28.79
CA GLY A 270 -132.03 -78.01 -29.76
C GLY A 270 -132.36 -79.35 -30.43
N ASP A 271 -131.34 -80.13 -30.77
CA ASP A 271 -131.50 -81.48 -31.34
C ASP A 271 -132.12 -82.46 -30.33
N ILE A 272 -131.72 -82.38 -29.06
CA ILE A 272 -132.32 -83.15 -27.94
C ILE A 272 -133.81 -82.85 -27.82
N VAL A 273 -134.21 -81.57 -27.74
CA VAL A 273 -135.62 -81.17 -27.67
C VAL A 273 -136.41 -81.66 -28.89
N THR A 274 -135.80 -81.61 -30.07
CA THR A 274 -136.40 -82.13 -31.31
C THR A 274 -136.61 -83.65 -31.26
N LYS A 275 -135.63 -84.40 -30.71
CA LYS A 275 -135.73 -85.86 -30.55
C LYS A 275 -136.71 -86.27 -29.46
N GLU A 276 -136.79 -85.54 -28.36
CA GLU A 276 -137.81 -85.74 -27.31
C GLU A 276 -139.23 -85.54 -27.88
N ALA A 277 -139.44 -84.53 -28.73
CA ALA A 277 -140.71 -84.33 -29.43
C ALA A 277 -141.03 -85.48 -30.41
N GLN A 278 -140.04 -85.99 -31.16
CA GLN A 278 -140.21 -87.16 -32.03
C GLN A 278 -140.56 -88.44 -31.24
N ILE A 279 -139.92 -88.65 -30.09
CA ILE A 279 -140.21 -89.75 -29.16
C ILE A 279 -141.65 -89.64 -28.66
N ALA A 280 -142.08 -88.46 -28.20
CA ALA A 280 -143.45 -88.24 -27.73
C ALA A 280 -144.50 -88.51 -28.83
N ALA A 281 -144.23 -88.06 -30.07
CA ALA A 281 -145.09 -88.34 -31.22
C ALA A 281 -145.17 -89.84 -31.53
N LYS A 282 -144.04 -90.56 -31.55
CA LYS A 282 -144.03 -92.02 -31.74
C LYS A 282 -144.73 -92.78 -30.60
N GLN A 283 -144.61 -92.31 -29.36
CA GLN A 283 -145.35 -92.84 -28.21
C GLN A 283 -146.88 -92.73 -28.43
N ALA A 284 -147.34 -91.61 -28.99
CA ALA A 284 -148.74 -91.39 -29.32
C ALA A 284 -149.22 -92.25 -30.52
N GLU A 285 -148.40 -92.42 -31.56
CA GLU A 285 -148.67 -93.35 -32.67
C GLU A 285 -148.81 -94.80 -32.18
N ILE A 286 -147.91 -95.26 -31.28
CA ILE A 286 -147.99 -96.60 -30.66
C ILE A 286 -149.28 -96.75 -29.84
N ALA A 287 -149.66 -95.74 -29.06
CA ALA A 287 -150.88 -95.76 -28.27
C ALA A 287 -152.13 -95.85 -29.16
N ALA A 288 -152.18 -95.08 -30.24
CA ALA A 288 -153.28 -95.12 -31.22
C ALA A 288 -153.36 -96.48 -31.95
N ALA A 289 -152.21 -97.02 -32.40
CA ALA A 289 -152.15 -98.34 -33.02
C ALA A 289 -152.59 -99.45 -32.04
N THR A 290 -152.22 -99.34 -30.76
CA THR A 290 -152.63 -100.27 -29.71
C THR A 290 -154.14 -100.23 -29.44
N ALA A 291 -154.73 -99.04 -29.35
CA ALA A 291 -156.18 -98.88 -29.22
C ALA A 291 -156.95 -99.44 -30.44
N THR A 292 -156.41 -99.23 -31.65
CA THR A 292 -156.97 -99.77 -32.89
C THR A 292 -156.86 -101.30 -32.92
N SER A 293 -155.74 -101.87 -32.49
CA SER A 293 -155.55 -103.32 -32.34
C SER A 293 -156.49 -103.95 -31.32
N GLY A 294 -156.69 -103.31 -30.17
CA GLY A 294 -157.67 -103.74 -29.16
C GLY A 294 -159.10 -103.77 -29.72
N THR A 295 -159.46 -102.74 -30.50
CA THR A 295 -160.76 -102.69 -31.20
C THR A 295 -160.91 -103.85 -32.19
N SER A 296 -159.94 -104.03 -33.12
CA SER A 296 -159.96 -105.16 -34.07
C SER A 296 -160.05 -106.52 -33.36
N THR A 297 -159.35 -106.69 -32.24
CA THR A 297 -159.39 -107.92 -31.42
C THR A 297 -160.80 -108.17 -30.89
N THR A 298 -161.47 -107.16 -30.34
CA THR A 298 -162.87 -107.31 -29.88
C THR A 298 -163.84 -107.64 -31.02
N THR A 299 -163.60 -107.09 -32.23
CA THR A 299 -164.40 -107.41 -33.42
C THR A 299 -164.19 -108.85 -33.87
N VAL A 300 -162.96 -109.37 -33.84
CA VAL A 300 -162.64 -110.79 -34.09
C VAL A 300 -163.45 -111.67 -33.14
N THR A 301 -163.38 -111.44 -31.83
CA THR A 301 -164.09 -112.28 -30.83
C THR A 301 -165.62 -112.21 -30.99
N ALA A 302 -166.16 -111.03 -31.31
CA ALA A 302 -167.60 -110.86 -31.55
C ALA A 302 -168.08 -111.57 -32.82
N LEU A 303 -167.30 -111.50 -33.91
CA LEU A 303 -167.58 -112.21 -35.16
C LEU A 303 -167.49 -113.73 -34.97
N GLU A 304 -166.48 -114.24 -34.25
CA GLU A 304 -166.37 -115.67 -33.90
C GLU A 304 -167.62 -116.18 -33.16
N ALA A 305 -168.09 -115.42 -32.15
CA ALA A 305 -169.28 -115.76 -31.38
C ALA A 305 -170.57 -115.76 -32.24
N GLU A 306 -170.76 -114.75 -33.09
CA GLU A 306 -171.96 -114.66 -33.95
C GLU A 306 -171.93 -115.72 -35.08
N ILE A 307 -170.75 -116.02 -35.63
CA ILE A 307 -170.56 -117.13 -36.57
C ILE A 307 -170.90 -118.46 -35.90
N ALA A 308 -170.50 -118.68 -34.64
CA ALA A 308 -170.85 -119.89 -33.89
C ALA A 308 -172.37 -119.99 -33.67
N ARG A 309 -173.01 -118.91 -33.19
CA ARG A 309 -174.47 -118.81 -33.02
C ARG A 309 -175.24 -119.11 -34.32
N LEU A 310 -174.82 -118.51 -35.44
CA LEU A 310 -175.47 -118.74 -36.73
C LEU A 310 -175.22 -120.15 -37.28
N LYS A 311 -174.04 -120.74 -37.03
CA LYS A 311 -173.75 -122.15 -37.34
C LYS A 311 -174.71 -123.09 -36.62
N GLU A 312 -175.08 -122.81 -35.37
CA GLU A 312 -176.11 -123.56 -34.62
C GLU A 312 -177.51 -123.37 -35.22
N LEU A 313 -177.96 -122.13 -35.42
CA LEU A 313 -179.27 -121.81 -36.01
C LEU A 313 -179.46 -122.48 -37.39
N ARG A 314 -178.40 -122.53 -38.22
CA ARG A 314 -178.41 -123.20 -39.53
C ARG A 314 -178.66 -124.71 -39.43
N GLN A 315 -178.28 -125.37 -38.34
CA GLN A 315 -178.49 -126.82 -38.22
C GLN A 315 -179.98 -127.18 -38.12
N ALA A 316 -180.76 -126.40 -37.37
CA ALA A 316 -182.21 -126.58 -37.20
C ALA A 316 -183.05 -126.15 -38.41
N ALA A 317 -182.51 -125.28 -39.28
CA ALA A 317 -183.23 -124.75 -40.44
C ALA A 317 -183.36 -125.75 -41.60
N THR A 318 -184.49 -125.68 -42.32
CA THR A 318 -184.76 -126.43 -43.57
C THR A 318 -185.24 -125.47 -44.68
N GLY A 319 -185.01 -125.84 -45.94
CA GLY A 319 -185.35 -124.98 -47.08
C GLY A 319 -184.51 -123.70 -47.19
N THR A 320 -185.12 -122.63 -47.69
CA THR A 320 -184.50 -121.32 -47.98
C THR A 320 -183.85 -120.65 -46.76
N GLU A 321 -184.40 -120.84 -45.57
CA GLU A 321 -183.86 -120.35 -44.29
C GLU A 321 -182.42 -120.87 -44.05
N LYS A 322 -182.17 -122.14 -44.37
CA LYS A 322 -180.87 -122.80 -44.19
C LYS A 322 -179.81 -122.22 -45.12
N GLN A 323 -180.19 -121.93 -46.37
CA GLN A 323 -179.31 -121.33 -47.37
C GLN A 323 -178.96 -119.89 -46.96
N ARG A 324 -179.96 -119.09 -46.56
CA ARG A 324 -179.75 -117.72 -46.05
C ARG A 324 -178.76 -117.69 -44.88
N LEU A 325 -178.93 -118.56 -43.88
CA LEU A 325 -178.01 -118.65 -42.73
C LEU A 325 -176.61 -119.10 -43.17
N GLN A 326 -176.49 -120.00 -44.14
CA GLN A 326 -175.20 -120.40 -44.72
C GLN A 326 -174.48 -119.25 -45.43
N ASP A 327 -175.22 -118.43 -46.17
CA ASP A 327 -174.68 -117.25 -46.85
C ASP A 327 -174.29 -116.15 -45.85
N GLN A 328 -175.08 -115.93 -44.78
CA GLN A 328 -174.71 -115.02 -43.68
C GLN A 328 -173.44 -115.48 -42.95
N ILE A 329 -173.31 -116.78 -42.64
CA ILE A 329 -172.07 -117.35 -42.07
C ILE A 329 -170.89 -117.11 -43.02
N LYS A 330 -171.07 -117.29 -44.34
CA LYS A 330 -169.99 -117.07 -45.31
C LYS A 330 -169.54 -115.61 -45.36
N VAL A 331 -170.48 -114.66 -45.30
CA VAL A 331 -170.18 -113.21 -45.20
C VAL A 331 -169.44 -112.89 -43.89
N LEU A 332 -169.90 -113.43 -42.75
CA LEU A 332 -169.26 -113.17 -41.46
C LEU A 332 -167.87 -113.81 -41.33
N ASN A 333 -167.63 -115.01 -41.87
CA ASN A 333 -166.26 -115.57 -41.91
C ASN A 333 -165.33 -114.68 -42.75
N ALA A 334 -165.79 -114.14 -43.89
CA ALA A 334 -164.98 -113.21 -44.67
C ALA A 334 -164.69 -111.90 -43.90
N GLN A 335 -165.63 -111.42 -43.08
CA GLN A 335 -165.40 -110.28 -42.18
C GLN A 335 -164.43 -110.64 -41.03
N LEU A 336 -164.47 -111.87 -40.53
CA LEU A 336 -163.54 -112.38 -39.51
C LEU A 336 -162.12 -112.48 -40.06
N ASP A 337 -161.94 -113.04 -41.27
CA ASP A 337 -160.64 -113.12 -41.94
C ASP A 337 -160.03 -111.71 -42.16
N ILE A 338 -160.86 -110.74 -42.56
CA ILE A 338 -160.46 -109.32 -42.66
C ILE A 338 -160.05 -108.77 -41.28
N ALA A 339 -160.80 -109.05 -40.22
CA ALA A 339 -160.49 -108.56 -38.87
C ALA A 339 -159.23 -109.22 -38.26
N ILE A 340 -158.97 -110.51 -38.54
CA ILE A 340 -157.74 -111.22 -38.15
C ILE A 340 -156.54 -110.66 -38.92
N ALA A 341 -156.68 -110.43 -40.23
CA ALA A 341 -155.65 -109.77 -41.05
C ALA A 341 -155.34 -108.36 -40.53
N GLN A 342 -156.37 -107.58 -40.16
CA GLN A 342 -156.22 -106.25 -39.57
C GLN A 342 -155.50 -106.30 -38.22
N THR A 343 -155.83 -107.25 -37.34
CA THR A 343 -155.16 -107.43 -36.04
C THR A 343 -153.69 -107.83 -36.22
N THR A 344 -153.40 -108.68 -37.19
CA THR A 344 -152.02 -109.07 -37.56
C THR A 344 -151.22 -107.88 -38.09
N ALA A 345 -151.82 -107.09 -38.99
CA ALA A 345 -151.21 -105.87 -39.52
C ALA A 345 -150.97 -104.80 -38.43
N ASN A 346 -151.95 -104.60 -37.52
CA ASN A 346 -151.82 -103.69 -36.40
C ASN A 346 -150.70 -104.15 -35.43
N THR A 347 -150.56 -105.46 -35.20
CA THR A 347 -149.47 -106.03 -34.37
C THR A 347 -148.09 -105.80 -35.00
N ALA A 348 -147.96 -106.00 -36.31
CA ALA A 348 -146.74 -105.71 -37.06
C ALA A 348 -146.40 -104.21 -37.02
N LEU A 349 -147.41 -103.33 -37.16
CA LEU A 349 -147.23 -101.87 -37.05
C LEU A 349 -146.78 -101.45 -35.65
N ILE A 350 -147.37 -101.98 -34.58
CA ILE A 350 -146.94 -101.72 -33.19
C ILE A 350 -145.50 -102.17 -32.99
N THR A 351 -145.11 -103.32 -33.55
CA THR A 351 -143.72 -103.83 -33.47
C THR A 351 -142.75 -102.90 -34.20
N ALA A 352 -143.09 -102.44 -35.40
CA ALA A 352 -142.27 -101.50 -36.18
C ALA A 352 -142.12 -100.15 -35.47
N LEU A 353 -143.21 -99.59 -34.94
CA LEU A 353 -143.20 -98.33 -34.20
C LEU A 353 -142.41 -98.41 -32.90
N ASN A 354 -142.43 -99.55 -32.19
CA ASN A 354 -141.55 -99.79 -31.04
C ASN A 354 -140.08 -99.89 -31.45
N GLY A 355 -139.77 -100.42 -32.64
CA GLY A 355 -138.43 -100.38 -33.22
C GLY A 355 -137.95 -98.95 -33.49
N ASP A 356 -138.79 -98.13 -34.12
CA ASP A 356 -138.52 -96.70 -34.35
C ASP A 356 -138.31 -95.95 -33.02
N LEU A 357 -139.17 -96.19 -32.02
CA LEU A 357 -139.05 -95.59 -30.69
C LEU A 357 -137.73 -95.98 -30.01
N THR A 358 -137.36 -97.25 -30.05
CA THR A 358 -136.08 -97.76 -29.49
C THR A 358 -134.88 -97.09 -30.18
N LYS A 359 -134.95 -96.90 -31.50
CA LYS A 359 -133.93 -96.19 -32.27
C LYS A 359 -133.83 -94.71 -31.85
N LEU A 360 -134.96 -94.00 -31.74
CA LEU A 360 -134.98 -92.61 -31.28
C LEU A 360 -134.45 -92.45 -29.85
N GLN A 361 -134.76 -93.40 -28.95
CA GLN A 361 -134.20 -93.43 -27.59
C GLN A 361 -132.67 -93.63 -27.60
N GLY A 362 -132.14 -94.48 -28.49
CA GLY A 362 -130.69 -94.63 -28.70
C GLY A 362 -130.02 -93.37 -29.27
N GLU A 363 -130.68 -92.68 -30.21
CA GLU A 363 -130.24 -91.39 -30.74
C GLU A 363 -130.24 -90.30 -29.65
N LEU A 364 -131.27 -90.24 -28.81
CA LEU A 364 -131.36 -89.32 -27.67
C LEU A 364 -130.28 -89.58 -26.60
N ALA A 365 -130.00 -90.85 -26.30
CA ALA A 365 -128.91 -91.23 -25.39
C ALA A 365 -127.54 -90.81 -25.95
N THR A 366 -127.36 -90.93 -27.28
CA THR A 366 -126.14 -90.50 -27.98
C THR A 366 -125.97 -88.98 -27.90
N LEU A 367 -127.02 -88.20 -28.17
CA LEU A 367 -127.00 -86.73 -28.07
C LEU A 367 -126.73 -86.25 -26.63
N ASN A 368 -127.31 -86.90 -25.62
CA ASN A 368 -127.04 -86.56 -24.21
C ASN A 368 -125.57 -86.83 -23.83
N SER A 369 -124.98 -87.92 -24.32
CA SER A 369 -123.56 -88.21 -24.15
C SER A 369 -122.68 -87.15 -24.81
N GLN A 370 -122.99 -86.75 -26.04
CA GLN A 370 -122.30 -85.68 -26.77
C GLN A 370 -122.42 -84.33 -26.06
N LEU A 371 -123.60 -83.97 -25.56
CA LEU A 371 -123.84 -82.74 -24.80
C LEU A 371 -123.02 -82.72 -23.51
N SER A 372 -122.99 -83.82 -22.77
CA SER A 372 -122.17 -83.96 -21.54
C SER A 372 -120.68 -83.81 -21.84
N ALA A 373 -120.18 -84.49 -22.88
CA ALA A 373 -118.79 -84.38 -23.33
C ALA A 373 -118.41 -82.94 -23.71
N LYS A 374 -119.31 -82.23 -24.42
CA LYS A 374 -119.10 -80.83 -24.82
C LYS A 374 -119.16 -79.85 -23.65
N GLN A 375 -120.03 -80.08 -22.66
CA GLN A 375 -120.04 -79.33 -21.41
C GLN A 375 -118.75 -79.53 -20.60
N GLN A 376 -118.23 -80.75 -20.55
CA GLN A 376 -116.94 -81.04 -19.91
C GLN A 376 -115.77 -80.39 -20.66
N GLU A 377 -115.78 -80.41 -21.99
CA GLU A 377 -114.80 -79.69 -22.83
C GLU A 377 -114.79 -78.19 -22.50
N SER A 378 -115.97 -77.59 -22.32
CA SER A 378 -116.10 -76.15 -21.98
C SER A 378 -115.56 -75.84 -20.59
N SER A 379 -115.90 -76.66 -19.58
CA SER A 379 -115.35 -76.51 -18.22
C SER A 379 -113.83 -76.67 -18.18
N ASN A 380 -113.27 -77.59 -18.98
CA ASN A 380 -111.82 -77.80 -19.08
C ASN A 380 -111.12 -76.59 -19.70
N LEU A 381 -111.67 -76.03 -20.80
CA LEU A 381 -111.15 -74.82 -21.44
C LEU A 381 -111.23 -73.60 -20.52
N GLN A 382 -112.30 -73.46 -19.72
CA GLN A 382 -112.43 -72.39 -18.73
C GLN A 382 -111.39 -72.47 -17.60
N GLN A 383 -111.12 -73.68 -17.08
CA GLN A 383 -110.03 -73.87 -16.10
C GLN A 383 -108.65 -73.59 -16.72
N GLN A 384 -108.42 -74.04 -17.96
CA GLN A 384 -107.18 -73.77 -18.68
C GLN A 384 -106.98 -72.26 -18.90
N LEU A 385 -108.03 -71.52 -19.24
CA LEU A 385 -108.00 -70.06 -19.39
C LEU A 385 -107.60 -69.35 -18.09
N ALA A 386 -108.19 -69.71 -16.96
CA ALA A 386 -107.85 -69.13 -15.66
C ALA A 386 -106.38 -69.44 -15.25
N GLY A 387 -105.90 -70.65 -15.54
CA GLY A 387 -104.49 -71.02 -15.36
C GLY A 387 -103.54 -70.20 -16.23
N LEU A 388 -103.88 -69.97 -17.50
CA LEU A 388 -103.09 -69.12 -18.40
C LEU A 388 -103.11 -67.65 -17.99
N GLN A 389 -104.25 -67.11 -17.54
CA GLN A 389 -104.36 -65.74 -17.01
C GLN A 389 -103.49 -65.54 -15.77
N THR A 390 -103.41 -66.54 -14.89
CA THR A 390 -102.50 -66.53 -13.73
C THR A 390 -101.03 -66.54 -14.18
N SER A 391 -100.68 -67.40 -15.15
CA SER A 391 -99.34 -67.43 -15.76
C SER A 391 -98.97 -66.10 -16.44
N LEU A 392 -99.92 -65.45 -17.13
CA LEU A 392 -99.74 -64.15 -17.76
C LEU A 392 -99.47 -63.04 -16.73
N ALA A 393 -100.19 -63.04 -15.60
CA ALA A 393 -99.91 -62.12 -14.50
C ALA A 393 -98.50 -62.32 -13.93
N GLY A 394 -98.05 -63.57 -13.79
CA GLY A 394 -96.67 -63.89 -13.40
C GLY A 394 -95.63 -63.41 -14.42
N ALA A 395 -95.87 -63.64 -15.72
CA ALA A 395 -94.99 -63.20 -16.81
C ALA A 395 -94.91 -61.67 -16.91
N ASN A 396 -96.00 -60.94 -16.65
CA ASN A 396 -96.00 -59.48 -16.59
C ASN A 396 -95.19 -58.92 -15.39
N GLN A 397 -95.20 -59.61 -14.24
CA GLN A 397 -94.30 -59.25 -13.13
C GLN A 397 -92.84 -59.51 -13.50
N GLN A 398 -92.52 -60.66 -14.12
CA GLN A 398 -91.18 -60.95 -14.62
C GLN A 398 -90.69 -59.91 -15.64
N LEU A 399 -91.57 -59.44 -16.54
CA LEU A 399 -91.28 -58.36 -17.48
C LEU A 399 -90.96 -57.04 -16.77
N THR A 400 -91.70 -56.72 -15.71
CA THR A 400 -91.46 -55.51 -14.89
C THR A 400 -90.09 -55.59 -14.22
N SER A 401 -89.79 -56.69 -13.51
CA SER A 401 -88.50 -56.88 -12.84
C SER A 401 -87.32 -56.96 -13.81
N ALA A 402 -87.50 -57.52 -15.01
CA ALA A 402 -86.48 -57.50 -16.05
C ALA A 402 -86.22 -56.07 -16.59
N THR A 403 -87.27 -55.25 -16.69
CA THR A 403 -87.15 -53.82 -17.08
C THR A 403 -86.37 -53.02 -16.03
N GLU A 404 -86.67 -53.21 -14.75
CA GLU A 404 -85.95 -52.58 -13.63
C GLU A 404 -84.48 -53.03 -13.60
N THR A 405 -84.23 -54.34 -13.70
CA THR A 405 -82.87 -54.92 -13.75
C THR A 405 -82.04 -54.34 -14.91
N LEU A 406 -82.67 -54.09 -16.07
CA LEU A 406 -82.01 -53.47 -17.22
C LEU A 406 -81.68 -51.99 -16.97
N ALA A 407 -82.57 -51.25 -16.30
CA ALA A 407 -82.31 -49.86 -15.94
C ALA A 407 -81.11 -49.75 -14.97
N ASP A 408 -81.09 -50.58 -13.92
CA ASP A 408 -79.99 -50.65 -12.95
C ASP A 408 -78.68 -51.06 -13.61
N ALA A 409 -78.70 -52.06 -14.50
CA ALA A 409 -77.51 -52.47 -15.25
C ALA A 409 -76.95 -51.34 -16.12
N LYS A 410 -77.81 -50.55 -16.78
CA LYS A 410 -77.39 -49.39 -17.61
C LYS A 410 -76.85 -48.24 -16.75
N ALA A 411 -77.40 -48.01 -15.55
CA ALA A 411 -76.85 -47.06 -14.60
C ALA A 411 -75.45 -47.50 -14.11
N ALA A 412 -75.29 -48.78 -13.75
CA ALA A 412 -74.00 -49.35 -13.34
C ALA A 412 -72.94 -49.30 -14.46
N GLN A 413 -73.33 -49.59 -15.71
CA GLN A 413 -72.45 -49.46 -16.88
C GLN A 413 -71.97 -48.01 -17.08
N THR A 414 -72.87 -47.03 -16.93
CA THR A 414 -72.52 -45.61 -17.04
C THR A 414 -71.51 -45.19 -15.97
N ALA A 415 -71.73 -45.59 -14.71
CA ALA A 415 -70.81 -45.32 -13.62
C ALA A 415 -69.43 -45.99 -13.82
N ALA A 416 -69.40 -47.24 -14.28
CA ALA A 416 -68.15 -47.96 -14.56
C ALA A 416 -67.35 -47.34 -15.72
N ASN A 417 -68.02 -46.91 -16.79
CA ASN A 417 -67.40 -46.19 -17.91
C ASN A 417 -66.82 -44.82 -17.50
N THR A 418 -67.49 -44.12 -16.57
CA THR A 418 -66.98 -42.87 -15.99
C THR A 418 -65.70 -43.13 -15.19
N ALA A 419 -65.73 -44.12 -14.27
CA ALA A 419 -64.57 -44.49 -13.47
C ALA A 419 -63.37 -44.96 -14.33
N LEU A 420 -63.62 -45.65 -15.45
CA LEU A 420 -62.58 -46.02 -16.43
C LEU A 420 -62.00 -44.77 -17.12
N THR A 421 -62.84 -43.82 -17.49
CA THR A 421 -62.40 -42.56 -18.12
C THR A 421 -61.51 -41.76 -17.17
N ASP A 422 -61.94 -41.59 -15.91
CA ASP A 422 -61.19 -40.87 -14.88
C ASP A 422 -59.85 -41.54 -14.55
N ALA A 423 -59.83 -42.88 -14.42
CA ALA A 423 -58.60 -43.62 -14.16
C ALA A 423 -57.60 -43.53 -15.32
N ASN A 424 -58.08 -43.61 -16.57
CA ASN A 424 -57.23 -43.40 -17.75
C ASN A 424 -56.72 -41.96 -17.85
N ALA A 425 -57.53 -40.96 -17.48
CA ALA A 425 -57.09 -39.57 -17.41
C ALA A 425 -55.99 -39.36 -16.36
N ALA A 426 -56.12 -40.00 -15.18
CA ALA A 426 -55.10 -39.96 -14.13
C ALA A 426 -53.78 -40.62 -14.57
N VAL A 427 -53.83 -41.76 -15.26
CA VAL A 427 -52.64 -42.41 -15.86
C VAL A 427 -51.96 -41.49 -16.89
N THR A 428 -52.75 -40.88 -17.78
CA THR A 428 -52.23 -39.94 -18.79
C THR A 428 -51.57 -38.72 -18.15
N ALA A 429 -52.21 -38.10 -17.15
CA ALA A 429 -51.66 -36.97 -16.42
C ALA A 429 -50.32 -37.32 -15.73
N LYS A 430 -50.25 -38.49 -15.08
CA LYS A 430 -49.02 -38.93 -14.41
C LYS A 430 -47.88 -39.26 -15.39
N LYS A 431 -48.20 -39.81 -16.58
CA LYS A 431 -47.23 -39.99 -17.66
C LYS A 431 -46.71 -38.67 -18.23
N ALA A 432 -47.58 -37.65 -18.35
CA ALA A 432 -47.16 -36.32 -18.78
C ALA A 432 -46.25 -35.62 -17.74
N GLU A 433 -46.53 -35.78 -16.45
CA GLU A 433 -45.66 -35.29 -15.35
C GLU A 433 -44.27 -35.94 -15.40
N ILE A 434 -44.21 -37.26 -15.58
CA ILE A 434 -42.94 -38.00 -15.74
C ILE A 434 -42.15 -37.47 -16.95
N ALA A 435 -42.80 -37.35 -18.12
CA ALA A 435 -42.13 -36.85 -19.33
C ALA A 435 -41.62 -35.41 -19.20
N ALA A 436 -42.37 -34.54 -18.49
CA ALA A 436 -41.93 -33.17 -18.22
C ALA A 436 -40.71 -33.11 -17.30
N LEU A 437 -40.67 -33.97 -16.26
CA LEU A 437 -39.52 -34.09 -15.36
C LEU A 437 -38.29 -34.67 -16.07
N GLU A 438 -38.48 -35.71 -16.90
CA GLU A 438 -37.42 -36.30 -17.73
C GLU A 438 -36.84 -35.31 -18.75
N ALA A 439 -37.66 -34.40 -19.29
CA ALA A 439 -37.21 -33.33 -20.19
C ALA A 439 -36.51 -32.17 -19.45
N ALA A 440 -36.88 -31.89 -18.20
CA ALA A 440 -36.30 -30.81 -17.41
C ALA A 440 -34.95 -31.20 -16.77
N LEU A 441 -34.79 -32.46 -16.35
CA LEU A 441 -33.60 -32.95 -15.63
C LEU A 441 -32.28 -32.60 -16.33
N PRO A 442 -32.10 -32.86 -17.65
CA PRO A 442 -30.84 -32.57 -18.34
C PRO A 442 -30.45 -31.09 -18.34
N GLY A 443 -31.44 -30.18 -18.32
CA GLY A 443 -31.20 -28.74 -18.18
C GLY A 443 -30.63 -28.41 -16.80
N LEU A 444 -31.30 -28.87 -15.74
CA LEU A 444 -30.86 -28.66 -14.35
C LEU A 444 -29.47 -29.28 -14.07
N THR A 445 -29.21 -30.48 -14.59
CA THR A 445 -27.88 -31.11 -14.51
C THR A 445 -26.82 -30.33 -15.31
N GLY A 446 -27.20 -29.73 -16.45
CA GLY A 446 -26.35 -28.83 -17.22
C GLY A 446 -25.99 -27.55 -16.46
N ASP A 447 -26.99 -26.91 -15.85
CA ASP A 447 -26.81 -25.70 -15.02
C ASP A 447 -25.90 -25.97 -13.82
N LEU A 448 -26.12 -27.09 -13.11
CA LEU A 448 -25.25 -27.56 -12.02
C LEU A 448 -23.80 -27.81 -12.51
N THR A 449 -23.63 -28.44 -13.67
CA THR A 449 -22.31 -28.69 -14.25
C THR A 449 -21.59 -27.38 -14.61
N ALA A 450 -22.32 -26.40 -15.15
CA ALA A 450 -21.79 -25.08 -15.46
C ALA A 450 -21.39 -24.30 -14.18
N ALA A 451 -22.22 -24.34 -13.13
CA ALA A 451 -21.89 -23.75 -11.84
C ALA A 451 -20.62 -24.38 -11.24
N GLN A 452 -20.49 -25.71 -11.26
CA GLN A 452 -19.31 -26.42 -10.78
C GLN A 452 -18.04 -26.07 -11.58
N ALA A 453 -18.16 -25.83 -12.89
CA ALA A 453 -17.05 -25.39 -13.74
C ALA A 453 -16.56 -23.97 -13.36
N GLU A 454 -17.47 -23.02 -13.15
CA GLU A 454 -17.10 -21.66 -12.72
C GLU A 454 -16.55 -21.64 -11.28
N ILE A 455 -17.07 -22.46 -10.35
CA ILE A 455 -16.46 -22.68 -9.02
C ILE A 455 -15.01 -23.15 -9.18
N THR A 456 -14.77 -24.17 -10.00
CA THR A 456 -13.43 -24.76 -10.21
C THR A 456 -12.46 -23.74 -10.82
N LYS A 457 -12.91 -22.97 -11.82
CA LYS A 457 -12.16 -21.87 -12.41
C LYS A 457 -11.82 -20.80 -11.37
N LYS A 458 -12.77 -20.41 -10.52
CA LYS A 458 -12.55 -19.38 -9.50
C LYS A 458 -11.62 -19.83 -8.38
N GLN A 459 -11.63 -21.12 -8.03
CA GLN A 459 -10.62 -21.73 -7.15
C GLN A 459 -9.22 -21.65 -7.76
N GLY A 460 -9.09 -21.83 -9.08
CA GLY A 460 -7.83 -21.62 -9.81
C GLY A 460 -7.35 -20.17 -9.73
N GLU A 461 -8.21 -19.21 -10.06
CA GLU A 461 -7.90 -17.77 -9.95
C GLU A 461 -7.47 -17.37 -8.52
N LEU A 462 -8.18 -17.86 -7.49
CA LEU A 462 -7.84 -17.61 -6.09
C LEU A 462 -6.47 -18.20 -5.74
N LYS A 463 -6.18 -19.43 -6.17
CA LYS A 463 -4.87 -20.07 -5.94
C LYS A 463 -3.72 -19.29 -6.60
N ASP A 464 -3.89 -18.83 -7.83
CA ASP A 464 -2.85 -18.04 -8.51
C ASP A 464 -2.58 -16.72 -7.78
N LEU A 465 -3.61 -16.10 -7.19
CA LEU A 465 -3.47 -14.91 -6.36
C LEU A 465 -2.76 -15.21 -5.03
N GLU A 466 -3.04 -16.34 -4.38
CA GLU A 466 -2.38 -16.80 -3.16
C GLU A 466 -0.90 -17.15 -3.41
N ASP A 467 -0.59 -17.87 -4.49
CA ASP A 467 0.78 -18.27 -4.85
C ASP A 467 1.67 -17.06 -5.21
N ALA A 468 1.09 -15.95 -5.70
CA ALA A 468 1.81 -14.72 -5.99
C ALA A 468 2.18 -13.89 -4.74
N LEU A 469 1.40 -14.02 -3.65
CA LEU A 469 1.57 -13.19 -2.45
C LEU A 469 2.94 -13.35 -1.75
N PRO A 470 3.51 -14.55 -1.56
CA PRO A 470 4.84 -14.73 -0.97
C PRO A 470 5.97 -14.00 -1.72
N ALA A 471 5.89 -13.92 -3.05
CA ALA A 471 6.89 -13.22 -3.86
C ALA A 471 6.85 -11.69 -3.61
N LEU A 472 5.65 -11.12 -3.49
CA LEU A 472 5.47 -9.70 -3.15
C LEU A 472 5.91 -9.40 -1.70
N GLN A 473 5.63 -10.29 -0.75
CA GLN A 473 6.10 -10.18 0.63
C GLN A 473 7.63 -10.25 0.73
N ALA A 474 8.28 -11.11 -0.07
CA ALA A 474 9.73 -11.18 -0.17
C ALA A 474 10.33 -9.88 -0.77
N ALA A 475 9.70 -9.33 -1.82
CA ALA A 475 10.11 -8.06 -2.42
C ALA A 475 10.00 -6.87 -1.43
N LEU A 476 8.91 -6.80 -0.66
CA LEU A 476 8.72 -5.83 0.43
C LEU A 476 9.79 -5.98 1.52
N THR A 477 10.08 -7.22 1.93
CA THR A 477 11.13 -7.51 2.92
C THR A 477 12.50 -7.05 2.43
N ALA A 478 12.84 -7.33 1.17
CA ALA A 478 14.08 -6.87 0.54
C ALA A 478 14.16 -5.34 0.47
N ALA A 479 13.07 -4.65 0.09
CA ALA A 479 13.04 -3.19 0.04
C ALA A 479 13.23 -2.55 1.43
N ASN A 480 12.58 -3.09 2.47
CA ASN A 480 12.78 -2.66 3.86
C ASN A 480 14.21 -2.90 4.37
N ALA A 481 14.86 -3.98 3.95
CA ALA A 481 16.27 -4.22 4.26
C ALA A 481 17.20 -3.17 3.61
N VAL A 482 16.90 -2.73 2.38
CA VAL A 482 17.62 -1.62 1.72
C VAL A 482 17.39 -0.29 2.46
N VAL A 483 16.15 0.03 2.85
CA VAL A 483 15.85 1.22 3.68
C VAL A 483 16.67 1.21 4.97
N THR A 484 16.72 0.07 5.66
CA THR A 484 17.50 -0.10 6.91
C THR A 484 19.00 0.16 6.67
N LYS A 485 19.55 -0.41 5.59
CA LYS A 485 20.96 -0.22 5.20
C LYS A 485 21.29 1.24 4.89
N GLU A 486 20.48 1.91 4.08
CA GLU A 486 20.71 3.31 3.70
C GLU A 486 20.50 4.26 4.89
N THR A 487 19.60 3.94 5.83
CA THR A 487 19.43 4.68 7.10
C THR A 487 20.70 4.60 7.97
N ALA A 488 21.29 3.42 8.10
CA ALA A 488 22.55 3.23 8.83
C ALA A 488 23.72 3.98 8.16
N GLU A 489 23.76 3.98 6.82
CA GLU A 489 24.79 4.69 6.05
C GLU A 489 24.68 6.22 6.18
N VAL A 490 23.47 6.79 6.12
CA VAL A 490 23.21 8.21 6.41
C VAL A 490 23.68 8.56 7.82
N THR A 491 23.33 7.73 8.82
CA THR A 491 23.74 7.93 10.22
C THR A 491 25.27 7.91 10.39
N ARG A 492 25.96 6.97 9.70
CA ARG A 492 27.43 6.87 9.72
C ARG A 492 28.09 8.10 9.10
N LEU A 493 27.60 8.55 7.94
CA LEU A 493 28.15 9.70 7.22
C LEU A 493 27.90 11.02 7.96
N ASP A 494 26.75 11.20 8.62
CA ASP A 494 26.49 12.34 9.49
C ASP A 494 27.48 12.38 10.68
N GLY A 495 27.74 11.22 11.31
CA GLY A 495 28.78 11.08 12.33
C GLY A 495 30.18 11.49 11.84
N GLU A 496 30.58 11.07 10.62
CA GLU A 496 31.85 11.47 10.00
C GLU A 496 31.91 12.98 9.71
N VAL A 497 30.82 13.58 9.22
CA VAL A 497 30.70 15.03 9.01
C VAL A 497 30.87 15.79 10.34
N ASN A 498 30.18 15.37 11.40
CA ASN A 498 30.26 16.00 12.72
C ASN A 498 31.66 15.88 13.36
N ALA A 499 32.33 14.74 13.18
CA ALA A 499 33.72 14.55 13.61
C ALA A 499 34.70 15.49 12.87
N LEU A 500 34.53 15.65 11.54
CA LEU A 500 35.35 16.56 10.74
C LEU A 500 35.10 18.04 11.09
N VAL A 501 33.85 18.43 11.34
CA VAL A 501 33.50 19.79 11.84
C VAL A 501 34.18 20.06 13.19
N THR A 502 34.15 19.09 14.11
CA THR A 502 34.83 19.18 15.41
C THR A 502 36.34 19.33 15.26
N LYS A 503 36.96 18.54 14.37
CA LYS A 503 38.39 18.65 14.04
C LYS A 503 38.75 20.01 13.45
N LEU A 504 37.89 20.57 12.59
CA LEU A 504 38.07 21.89 12.00
C LEU A 504 38.04 23.01 13.04
N ALA A 505 37.12 22.94 14.01
CA ALA A 505 37.08 23.88 15.14
C ALA A 505 38.35 23.81 16.01
N GLY A 506 38.86 22.59 16.26
CA GLY A 506 40.14 22.38 16.94
C GLY A 506 41.33 23.00 16.18
N LEU A 507 41.41 22.77 14.87
CA LEU A 507 42.46 23.36 14.01
C LEU A 507 42.38 24.89 13.97
N ASN A 508 41.19 25.49 13.84
CA ASN A 508 41.03 26.95 13.91
C ASN A 508 41.51 27.53 15.26
N THR A 509 41.28 26.81 16.37
CA THR A 509 41.76 27.21 17.70
C THR A 509 43.30 27.16 17.76
N GLN A 510 43.92 26.11 17.22
CA GLN A 510 45.38 25.99 17.14
C GLN A 510 46.02 27.04 16.22
N ILE A 511 45.39 27.36 15.09
CA ILE A 511 45.81 28.43 14.17
C ILE A 511 45.81 29.77 14.90
N THR A 512 44.71 30.12 15.58
CA THR A 512 44.58 31.36 16.36
C THR A 512 45.68 31.47 17.44
N ALA A 513 46.01 30.35 18.10
CA ALA A 513 47.09 30.31 19.09
C ALA A 513 48.49 30.50 18.46
N ALA A 514 48.74 29.90 17.28
CA ALA A 514 50.00 30.07 16.55
C ALA A 514 50.17 31.49 16.00
N GLU A 515 49.11 32.09 15.45
CA GLU A 515 49.08 33.49 15.01
C GLU A 515 49.39 34.44 16.16
N LYS A 516 48.80 34.21 17.34
CA LYS A 516 49.11 34.98 18.55
C LYS A 516 50.58 34.81 18.97
N ALA A 517 51.11 33.59 18.99
CA ALA A 517 52.50 33.34 19.35
C ALA A 517 53.49 34.04 18.40
N ILE A 518 53.20 34.05 17.10
CA ILE A 518 53.98 34.80 16.09
C ILE A 518 53.95 36.29 16.38
N LEU A 519 52.77 36.86 16.69
CA LEU A 519 52.62 38.28 17.03
C LEU A 519 53.37 38.66 18.32
N ASP A 520 53.28 37.82 19.36
CA ASP A 520 53.99 38.01 20.62
C ASP A 520 55.52 37.94 20.42
N LEU A 521 56.01 37.05 19.55
CA LEU A 521 57.43 36.97 19.17
C LEU A 521 57.90 38.17 18.36
N GLN A 522 57.10 38.65 17.40
CA GLN A 522 57.38 39.87 16.65
C GLN A 522 57.47 41.10 17.57
N ASN A 523 56.49 41.27 18.46
CA ASN A 523 56.46 42.35 19.45
C ASN A 523 57.67 42.34 20.41
N ARG A 524 58.28 41.17 20.67
CA ARG A 524 59.53 41.06 21.44
C ARG A 524 60.78 41.32 20.60
N LEU A 525 60.80 40.87 19.34
CA LEU A 525 61.94 41.02 18.44
C LEU A 525 62.15 42.46 17.97
N THR A 526 61.09 43.17 17.57
CA THR A 526 61.19 44.54 17.05
C THR A 526 61.94 45.50 17.98
N PRO A 527 61.59 45.67 19.28
CA PRO A 527 62.32 46.58 20.16
C PRO A 527 63.77 46.15 20.42
N LEU A 528 64.05 44.84 20.47
CA LEU A 528 65.43 44.33 20.61
C LEU A 528 66.27 44.64 19.36
N GLN A 529 65.69 44.50 18.16
CA GLN A 529 66.35 44.87 16.90
C GLN A 529 66.61 46.38 16.82
N THR A 530 65.65 47.21 17.25
CA THR A 530 65.86 48.66 17.37
C THR A 530 66.99 48.98 18.36
N ALA A 531 67.00 48.37 19.54
CA ALA A 531 68.07 48.54 20.54
C ALA A 531 69.45 48.11 20.00
N LEU A 532 69.52 46.99 19.27
CA LEU A 532 70.76 46.52 18.66
C LEU A 532 71.28 47.51 17.59
N ASN A 533 70.39 48.08 16.78
CA ASN A 533 70.77 49.08 15.76
C ASN A 533 71.23 50.40 16.39
N THR A 534 70.56 50.86 17.45
CA THR A 534 71.00 52.04 18.23
C THR A 534 72.39 51.79 18.82
N LEU A 535 72.58 50.65 19.49
CA LEU A 535 73.84 50.31 20.14
C LEU A 535 74.99 50.11 19.13
N ASN A 536 74.73 49.55 17.95
CA ASN A 536 75.71 49.49 16.86
C ASN A 536 76.13 50.90 16.40
N THR A 537 75.18 51.85 16.35
CA THR A 537 75.47 53.25 15.99
C THR A 537 76.30 53.94 17.07
N GLU A 538 75.97 53.74 18.34
CA GLU A 538 76.74 54.26 19.49
C GLU A 538 78.17 53.70 19.51
N ILE A 539 78.35 52.40 19.27
CA ILE A 539 79.65 51.74 19.13
C ILE A 539 80.48 52.41 18.03
N SER A 540 79.93 52.57 16.82
CA SER A 540 80.67 53.20 15.71
C SER A 540 81.00 54.67 15.97
N LEU A 541 80.14 55.43 16.65
CA LEU A 541 80.44 56.81 17.06
C LEU A 541 81.55 56.85 18.11
N LYS A 542 81.57 55.93 19.08
CA LYS A 542 82.64 55.81 20.09
C LYS A 542 83.96 55.35 19.49
N GLU A 543 83.94 54.43 18.53
CA GLU A 543 85.14 54.00 17.77
C GLU A 543 85.74 55.16 16.97
N ALA A 544 84.91 55.99 16.32
CA ALA A 544 85.35 57.19 15.62
C ALA A 544 85.93 58.24 16.59
N ALA A 545 85.25 58.51 17.72
CA ALA A 545 85.72 59.46 18.74
C ALA A 545 87.04 59.00 19.40
N LEU A 546 87.19 57.71 19.68
CA LEU A 546 88.43 57.11 20.20
C LEU A 546 89.58 57.24 19.20
N THR A 547 89.30 57.09 17.91
CA THR A 547 90.28 57.28 16.83
C THR A 547 90.75 58.73 16.75
N ALA A 548 89.82 59.69 16.85
CA ALA A 548 90.14 61.12 16.91
C ALA A 548 91.00 61.48 18.14
N ALA A 549 90.58 61.04 19.34
CA ALA A 549 91.33 61.29 20.58
C ALA A 549 92.77 60.74 20.54
N LYS A 550 92.99 59.59 19.90
CA LYS A 550 94.34 59.03 19.67
C LYS A 550 95.17 59.86 18.68
N ALA A 551 94.55 60.48 17.67
CA ALA A 551 95.22 61.41 16.78
C ALA A 551 95.57 62.74 17.46
N ASP A 552 94.69 63.25 18.32
CA ASP A 552 94.94 64.44 19.14
C ASP A 552 96.08 64.20 20.13
N LEU A 553 96.15 63.01 20.75
CA LEU A 553 97.24 62.61 21.65
C LEU A 553 98.58 62.60 20.93
N ASN A 554 98.65 62.01 19.74
CA ASN A 554 99.86 62.03 18.90
C ASN A 554 100.27 63.45 18.50
N THR A 555 99.29 64.33 18.24
CA THR A 555 99.55 65.74 17.89
C THR A 555 100.12 66.51 19.09
N LEU A 556 99.54 66.31 20.28
CA LEU A 556 100.00 66.93 21.52
C LEU A 556 101.41 66.43 21.92
N ASP A 557 101.71 65.15 21.69
CA ASP A 557 103.07 64.61 21.87
C ASP A 557 104.09 65.29 20.93
N GLY A 558 103.74 65.50 19.66
CA GLY A 558 104.56 66.27 18.72
C GLY A 558 104.77 67.73 19.16
N GLN A 559 103.75 68.36 19.74
CA GLN A 559 103.84 69.71 20.29
C GLN A 559 104.74 69.76 21.54
N ILE A 560 104.63 68.80 22.47
CA ILE A 560 105.49 68.70 23.66
C ILE A 560 106.97 68.54 23.25
N VAL A 561 107.26 67.70 22.26
CA VAL A 561 108.63 67.54 21.72
C VAL A 561 109.16 68.86 21.15
N THR A 562 108.34 69.59 20.39
CA THR A 562 108.70 70.88 19.79
C THR A 562 108.92 71.96 20.85
N GLN A 563 108.05 72.04 21.85
CA GLN A 563 108.16 72.99 22.96
C GLN A 563 109.40 72.70 23.82
N THR A 564 109.73 71.42 24.04
CA THR A 564 110.96 71.00 24.73
C THR A 564 112.21 71.43 23.96
N ALA A 565 112.20 71.39 22.63
CA ALA A 565 113.30 71.90 21.81
C ALA A 565 113.44 73.43 21.89
N THR A 566 112.31 74.15 21.92
CA THR A 566 112.26 75.61 22.09
C THR A 566 112.85 76.05 23.43
N LEU A 567 112.49 75.37 24.52
CA LEU A 567 113.03 75.63 25.85
C LEU A 567 114.57 75.52 25.88
N ARG A 568 115.14 74.44 25.33
CA ARG A 568 116.61 74.25 25.22
C ARG A 568 117.31 75.35 24.41
N ALA A 569 116.64 75.87 23.38
CA ALA A 569 117.18 76.98 22.57
C ALA A 569 117.23 78.29 23.37
N LEU A 570 116.18 78.59 24.15
CA LEU A 570 116.13 79.76 25.03
C LEU A 570 117.17 79.68 26.16
N GLU A 571 117.32 78.52 26.81
CA GLU A 571 118.37 78.26 27.80
C GLU A 571 119.78 78.51 27.22
N SER A 572 120.00 78.04 25.98
CA SER A 572 121.26 78.24 25.26
C SER A 572 121.52 79.71 24.95
N ALA A 573 120.50 80.46 24.52
CA ALA A 573 120.61 81.90 24.25
C ALA A 573 120.92 82.70 25.53
N LYS A 574 120.26 82.37 26.66
CA LYS A 574 120.51 82.98 27.97
C LYS A 574 121.97 82.79 28.42
N LYS A 575 122.53 81.60 28.19
CA LYS A 575 123.95 81.34 28.49
C LYS A 575 124.89 82.28 27.71
N VAL A 576 124.69 82.40 26.39
CA VAL A 576 125.51 83.28 25.53
C VAL A 576 125.42 84.75 25.95
N ASN A 577 124.21 85.23 26.25
CA ASN A 577 124.00 86.63 26.64
C ASN A 577 124.61 86.97 28.01
N ARG A 578 124.54 86.04 28.98
CA ARG A 578 125.25 86.16 30.27
C ARG A 578 126.78 86.26 30.10
N ASP A 579 127.34 85.46 29.20
CA ASP A 579 128.78 85.46 28.94
C ASP A 579 129.23 86.77 28.23
N ALA A 580 128.35 87.38 27.42
CA ALA A 580 128.56 88.71 26.83
C ALA A 580 128.55 89.87 27.87
N VAL A 581 127.62 89.84 28.84
CA VAL A 581 127.61 90.81 29.98
C VAL A 581 128.93 90.78 30.74
N ALA A 582 129.46 89.57 30.99
CA ALA A 582 130.73 89.40 31.70
C ALA A 582 131.90 90.03 30.94
N ALA A 583 131.97 89.84 29.61
CA ALA A 583 133.00 90.46 28.78
C ALA A 583 132.92 92.01 28.79
N GLN A 584 131.71 92.58 28.69
CA GLN A 584 131.55 94.03 28.64
C GLN A 584 131.91 94.72 29.97
N LYS A 585 131.69 94.06 31.11
CA LYS A 585 132.14 94.53 32.44
C LYS A 585 133.67 94.61 32.57
N VAL A 586 134.43 93.77 31.85
CA VAL A 586 135.90 93.84 31.80
C VAL A 586 136.36 95.04 30.97
N ILE A 587 135.69 95.33 29.85
CA ILE A 587 135.99 96.52 29.01
C ILE A 587 135.78 97.81 29.82
N LEU A 588 134.69 97.89 30.58
CA LEU A 588 134.36 99.05 31.42
C LEU A 588 135.46 99.39 32.45
N SER A 589 135.99 98.40 33.18
CA SER A 589 137.02 98.66 34.20
C SER A 589 138.37 99.08 33.59
N GLY A 590 138.69 98.58 32.38
CA GLY A 590 139.85 99.02 31.62
C GLY A 590 139.77 100.49 31.21
N LEU A 591 138.60 100.95 30.77
CA LEU A 591 138.35 102.35 30.40
C LEU A 591 138.41 103.29 31.62
N GLN A 592 137.82 102.88 32.75
CA GLN A 592 137.88 103.64 34.02
C GLN A 592 139.33 103.82 34.52
N SER A 593 140.17 102.79 34.39
CA SER A 593 141.59 102.87 34.76
C SER A 593 142.38 103.86 33.91
N GLN A 594 142.11 103.92 32.60
CA GLN A 594 142.74 104.90 31.70
C GLN A 594 142.28 106.33 31.99
N TYR A 595 141.01 106.53 32.34
CA TYR A 595 140.45 107.83 32.71
C TYR A 595 141.17 108.43 33.94
N ALA A 596 141.44 107.61 34.96
CA ALA A 596 142.18 108.04 36.16
C ALA A 596 143.62 108.49 35.83
N ALA A 597 144.36 107.71 35.03
CA ALA A 597 145.75 108.04 34.68
C ALA A 597 145.91 109.34 33.85
N VAL A 598 144.85 109.77 33.15
CA VAL A 598 144.83 111.05 32.42
C VAL A 598 144.62 112.22 33.37
N LEU A 599 143.77 112.07 34.40
CA LEU A 599 143.56 113.09 35.44
C LEU A 599 144.85 113.41 36.21
N ASP A 600 145.59 112.39 36.64
CA ASP A 600 146.87 112.57 37.37
C ASP A 600 147.90 113.35 36.53
N ARG A 601 147.94 113.10 35.22
CA ARG A 601 148.84 113.82 34.28
C ARG A 601 148.45 115.28 34.09
N ILE A 602 147.16 115.62 34.08
CA ILE A 602 146.70 117.01 34.03
C ILE A 602 147.16 117.76 35.29
N ALA A 603 146.98 117.15 36.47
CA ALA A 603 147.38 117.74 37.75
C ALA A 603 148.90 118.00 37.85
N ALA A 604 149.73 117.09 37.31
CA ALA A 604 151.18 117.27 37.29
C ALA A 604 151.65 118.47 36.45
N ILE A 605 151.03 118.71 35.29
CA ILE A 605 151.37 119.82 34.39
C ILE A 605 150.96 121.18 34.99
N ASP A 606 149.80 121.23 35.67
CA ASP A 606 149.34 122.46 36.34
C ASP A 606 150.32 122.93 37.43
N GLY A 607 151.01 122.01 38.11
CA GLY A 607 152.05 122.34 39.09
C GLY A 607 153.29 123.01 38.49
N GLN A 608 153.70 122.63 37.27
CA GLN A 608 154.92 123.17 36.65
C GLN A 608 154.75 124.60 36.11
N ILE A 609 153.54 124.99 35.71
CA ILE A 609 153.25 126.33 35.18
C ILE A 609 153.38 127.42 36.26
N ALA A 610 153.12 127.08 37.53
CA ALA A 610 153.07 128.04 38.64
C ALA A 610 154.43 128.56 39.14
N LEU A 611 155.55 127.89 38.82
CA LEU A 611 156.86 128.12 39.46
C LEU A 611 157.86 128.97 38.64
N GLY A 612 157.44 129.58 37.52
CA GLY A 612 158.19 130.66 36.89
C GLY A 612 159.49 130.29 36.14
N GLY A 613 159.77 129.00 35.90
CA GLY A 613 160.67 128.54 34.84
C GLY A 613 162.15 128.30 35.18
N CYS A 614 162.61 128.53 36.42
CA CYS A 614 163.94 128.05 36.83
C CYS A 614 163.90 126.54 37.10
N LEU A 615 164.81 125.81 36.46
CA LEU A 615 165.01 124.36 36.64
C LEU A 615 165.42 124.00 38.07
N ALA A 616 164.70 123.03 38.63
CA ALA A 616 165.27 121.93 39.39
C ALA A 616 165.12 120.66 38.53
#